data_AF-A0A964NVJ2-F1
#
_entry.id   AF-A0A964NVJ2-F1
#
_cell.length_a   1.000
_cell.length_b   1.000
_cell.length_c   1.000
_cell.angle_alpha   90.00
_cell.angle_beta   90.00
_cell.angle_gamma   90.00
#
_symmetry.space_group_name_H-M   'P 1'
#
loop_
_entity.id
_entity.type
_entity.pdbx_description
1 polymer ?
#
loop_
_entity_poly.entity_id
_entity_poly.type
_entity_poly.pdbx_seq_one_letter_code
_entity_poly.pdbx_strand_id
1 'polypeptide(L)'
;MASLGIPEERHHIRPLAKRGLSEDGVDLNTENLIPELTVNRDGIYWHPFGTEEDLLLTREMFPLRNAYEKLWDRYSATVGVGNVLERYHCGVV
;
A
#
# COMPACT_ATOMS: atom_id res chain seq x y z
N MET A 1 16.95 -21.09 0.05
CA MET A 1 15.95 -21.31 -1.01
C MET A 1 16.45 -22.28 -2.08
N ALA A 2 17.60 -22.05 -2.70
CA ALA A 2 18.22 -23.03 -3.61
C ALA A 2 18.53 -24.38 -2.92
N SER A 3 18.99 -24.34 -1.67
CA SER A 3 19.18 -25.53 -0.81
C SER A 3 17.88 -26.27 -0.45
N LEU A 4 16.72 -25.65 -0.67
CA LEU A 4 15.40 -26.25 -0.53
C LEU A 4 14.85 -26.77 -1.88
N GLY A 5 15.65 -26.73 -2.96
CA GLY A 5 15.26 -27.17 -4.29
C GLY A 5 14.33 -26.21 -5.04
N ILE A 6 14.15 -24.97 -4.58
CA ILE A 6 13.30 -23.99 -5.25
C ILE A 6 14.15 -23.23 -6.29
N PRO A 7 13.85 -23.34 -7.60
CA PRO A 7 14.56 -22.61 -8.65
C PRO A 7 14.46 -21.10 -8.45
N GLU A 8 15.51 -20.36 -8.84
CA GLU A 8 15.59 -18.91 -8.65
C GLU A 8 14.46 -18.16 -9.37
N GLU A 9 14.00 -18.68 -10.52
CA GLU A 9 12.89 -18.11 -11.28
C GLU A 9 11.54 -18.24 -10.54
N ARG A 10 11.50 -19.04 -9.47
CA ARG A 10 10.35 -19.18 -8.56
C ARG A 10 10.53 -18.41 -7.25
N HIS A 11 11.60 -17.62 -7.12
CA HIS A 11 11.79 -16.76 -5.95
C HIS A 11 11.05 -15.45 -6.22
N HIS A 12 9.95 -15.25 -5.49
CA HIS A 12 9.25 -13.96 -5.47
C HIS A 12 9.76 -13.16 -4.28
N ILE A 13 10.66 -12.20 -4.52
CA ILE A 13 11.17 -11.29 -3.48
C ILE A 13 10.21 -10.12 -3.36
N ARG A 14 9.70 -9.90 -2.14
CA ARG A 14 8.89 -8.73 -1.80
C ARG A 14 9.69 -7.85 -0.85
N PRO A 15 9.90 -6.57 -1.17
CA PRO A 15 10.52 -5.64 -0.25
C PRO A 15 9.74 -5.59 1.06
N LEU A 16 10.46 -5.70 2.18
CA LEU A 16 9.89 -5.52 3.49
C LEU A 16 9.77 -4.02 3.77
N ALA A 17 8.60 -3.56 4.20
CA ALA A 17 8.43 -2.16 4.57
C ALA A 17 9.12 -1.88 5.91
N LYS A 18 9.84 -0.76 5.99
CA LYS A 18 10.46 -0.28 7.23
C LYS A 18 9.42 0.37 8.14
N ARG A 19 8.50 -0.43 8.67
CA ARG A 19 7.36 0.02 9.47
C ARG A 19 6.99 -1.01 10.52
N GLY A 20 6.35 -0.56 11.61
CA GLY A 20 6.00 -1.41 12.75
C GLY A 20 7.25 -1.94 13.45
N LEU A 21 7.43 -3.26 13.46
CA LEU A 21 8.57 -3.95 14.10
C LEU A 21 9.80 -4.12 13.17
N SER A 22 9.72 -3.67 11.92
CA SER A 22 10.82 -3.80 10.97
C SER A 22 11.73 -2.58 11.02
N GLU A 23 12.91 -2.73 11.63
CA GLU A 23 13.93 -1.67 11.68
C GLU A 23 14.70 -1.53 10.36
N ASP A 24 14.75 -2.62 9.59
CA ASP A 24 15.30 -2.72 8.24
C ASP A 24 14.16 -2.80 7.20
N GLY A 25 14.36 -2.26 6.01
CA GLY A 25 13.36 -2.31 4.94
C GLY A 25 13.34 -1.08 4.05
N VAL A 26 12.36 -1.04 3.13
CA VAL A 26 12.10 0.10 2.26
C VAL A 26 11.15 1.07 2.96
N ASP A 27 11.48 2.36 2.91
CA ASP A 27 10.59 3.42 3.40
C ASP A 27 9.44 3.61 2.41
N LEU A 28 8.24 3.25 2.85
CA LEU A 28 7.04 3.22 2.01
C LEU A 28 5.94 4.08 2.65
N ASN A 29 5.35 4.96 1.85
CA ASN A 29 4.33 5.91 2.26
C ASN A 29 3.37 6.20 1.08
N THR A 30 2.39 7.08 1.29
CA THR A 30 1.38 7.39 0.24
C THR A 30 1.97 7.99 -1.05
N GLU A 31 3.20 8.50 -1.01
CA GLU A 31 3.90 9.06 -2.16
C GLU A 31 4.60 8.01 -3.02
N ASN A 32 4.76 6.76 -2.58
CA ASN A 32 5.48 5.73 -3.34
C ASN A 32 4.77 4.36 -3.37
N LEU A 33 3.48 4.34 -3.01
CA LEU A 33 2.64 3.16 -2.98
C LEU A 33 1.40 3.33 -3.86
N ILE A 34 0.96 2.22 -4.45
CA ILE A 34 -0.38 2.16 -5.02
C ILE A 34 -1.35 1.84 -3.87
N PRO A 35 -2.44 2.60 -3.71
CA PRO A 35 -3.41 2.32 -2.68
C PRO A 35 -4.22 1.06 -2.99
N GLU A 36 -4.65 0.36 -1.95
CA GLU A 36 -5.86 -0.46 -2.02
C GLU A 36 -6.84 0.03 -0.98
N LEU A 37 -8.14 -0.07 -1.31
CA LEU A 37 -9.20 0.44 -0.45
C LEU A 37 -9.32 -0.45 0.79
N THR A 38 -9.06 0.12 1.96
CA THR A 38 -9.31 -0.54 3.25
C THR A 38 -10.33 0.22 4.06
N VAL A 39 -11.26 -0.48 4.69
CA VAL A 39 -12.31 0.10 5.52
C VAL A 39 -12.38 -0.68 6.82
N ASN A 40 -12.41 0.03 7.95
CA ASN A 40 -12.69 -0.57 9.27
C ASN A 40 -13.80 0.25 9.98
N ARG A 41 -14.03 -0.01 11.27
CA ARG A 41 -15.05 0.71 12.06
C ARG A 41 -14.77 2.22 12.20
N ASP A 42 -13.52 2.63 12.10
CA ASP A 42 -13.04 3.96 12.42
C ASP A 42 -12.82 4.84 11.17
N GLY A 43 -12.86 4.25 9.96
CA GLY A 43 -12.81 5.00 8.71
C GLY A 43 -12.37 4.22 7.47
N ILE A 44 -12.02 5.00 6.46
CA ILE A 44 -11.50 4.56 5.15
C ILE A 44 -10.01 4.90 5.08
N TYR A 45 -9.19 3.94 4.69
CA TYR A 45 -7.73 3.98 4.76
C TYR A 45 -7.08 3.60 3.43
N TRP A 46 -5.84 4.10 3.29
CA TRP A 46 -4.88 3.73 2.27
C TRP A 46 -4.09 2.51 2.76
N HIS A 47 -4.31 1.33 2.18
CA HIS A 47 -3.50 0.15 2.46
C HIS A 47 -2.18 0.19 1.63
N PRO A 48 -1.06 -0.49 2.00
CA PRO A 48 -1.01 -1.79 2.71
C PRO A 48 -0.60 -1.86 4.19
N PHE A 49 -0.13 -0.80 4.84
CA PHE A 49 0.53 -0.95 6.14
C PHE A 49 -0.39 -0.99 7.37
N GLY A 50 -1.68 -1.23 7.15
CA GLY A 50 -2.70 -1.28 8.19
C GLY A 50 -3.57 -0.03 8.20
N THR A 51 -4.16 0.27 9.35
CA THR A 51 -5.14 1.37 9.54
C THR A 51 -4.60 2.44 10.48
N GLU A 52 -3.46 3.02 10.10
CA GLU A 52 -2.78 4.08 10.85
C GLU A 52 -3.23 5.47 10.42
N GLU A 53 -2.95 6.50 11.23
CA GLU A 53 -3.53 7.84 11.05
C GLU A 53 -3.02 8.56 9.79
N ASP A 54 -1.75 8.40 9.44
CA ASP A 54 -1.15 8.96 8.21
C ASP A 54 -1.69 8.30 6.94
N LEU A 55 -2.32 7.13 7.07
CA LEU A 55 -2.98 6.40 6.01
C LEU A 55 -4.51 6.60 6.00
N LEU A 56 -5.07 7.36 6.94
CA LEU A 56 -6.51 7.63 7.02
C LEU A 56 -6.93 8.64 5.95
N LEU A 57 -7.91 8.27 5.11
CA LEU A 57 -8.52 9.19 4.16
C LEU A 57 -9.63 10.01 4.79
N THR A 58 -10.44 9.37 5.61
CA THR A 58 -11.60 9.98 6.27
C THR A 58 -12.21 9.02 7.30
N ARG A 59 -12.77 9.59 8.36
CA ARG A 59 -13.57 8.87 9.37
C ARG A 59 -15.05 8.73 8.97
N GLU A 60 -15.47 9.45 7.94
CA GLU A 60 -16.85 9.39 7.45
C GLU A 60 -17.07 8.11 6.66
N MET A 61 -18.15 7.39 6.98
CA MET A 61 -18.54 6.16 6.30
C MET A 61 -19.58 6.47 5.24
N PHE A 62 -19.30 6.05 4.01
CA PHE A 62 -20.17 6.27 2.84
C PHE A 62 -20.05 5.07 1.88
N PRO A 63 -20.88 4.98 0.82
CA PRO A 63 -20.86 3.83 -0.08
C PRO A 63 -19.46 3.54 -0.64
N LEU A 64 -19.13 2.25 -0.79
CA LEU A 64 -17.79 1.81 -1.20
C LEU A 64 -17.33 2.39 -2.54
N ARG A 65 -18.25 2.65 -3.47
CA ARG A 65 -17.94 3.31 -4.75
C ARG A 65 -17.34 4.70 -4.53
N ASN A 66 -17.99 5.51 -3.69
CA ASN A 66 -17.52 6.84 -3.36
C ASN A 66 -16.19 6.78 -2.58
N ALA A 67 -15.99 5.75 -1.75
CA ALA A 67 -14.73 5.51 -1.02
C ALA A 67 -13.58 5.21 -1.98
N TYR A 68 -13.84 4.39 -2.98
CA TYR A 68 -12.92 4.09 -4.06
C TYR A 68 -12.56 5.36 -4.87
N GLU A 69 -13.55 6.15 -5.28
CA GLU A 69 -13.33 7.40 -6.00
C GLU A 69 -12.46 8.37 -5.20
N LYS A 70 -12.79 8.59 -3.91
CA LYS A 70 -11.99 9.43 -3.01
C LYS A 70 -10.53 8.95 -2.88
N LEU A 71 -10.32 7.63 -2.84
CA LEU A 71 -8.98 7.04 -2.78
C LEU A 71 -8.15 7.37 -4.02
N TRP A 72 -8.75 7.24 -5.20
CA TRP A 72 -8.08 7.56 -6.45
C TRP A 72 -7.89 9.06 -6.67
N ASP A 73 -8.81 9.89 -6.20
CA ASP A 73 -8.63 11.35 -6.18
C ASP A 73 -7.41 11.72 -5.32
N ARG A 74 -7.31 11.14 -4.11
CA ARG A 74 -6.17 11.35 -3.21
C ARG A 74 -4.86 10.87 -3.84
N TYR A 75 -4.84 9.68 -4.43
CA TYR A 75 -3.66 9.15 -5.12
C TYR A 75 -3.21 10.03 -6.29
N SER A 76 -4.16 10.46 -7.12
CA SER A 76 -3.88 11.33 -8.27
C SER A 76 -3.30 12.68 -7.82
N ALA A 77 -3.77 13.21 -6.70
CA ALA A 77 -3.22 14.42 -6.10
C ALA A 77 -1.80 14.21 -5.53
N THR A 78 -1.50 13.03 -4.98
CA THR A 78 -0.19 12.73 -4.38
C THR A 78 0.90 12.47 -5.43
N VAL A 79 0.60 11.73 -6.50
CA VAL A 79 1.63 11.31 -7.48
C VAL A 79 2.11 12.45 -8.38
N GLY A 80 1.28 13.49 -8.60
CA GLY A 80 1.56 14.56 -9.55
C GLY A 80 1.69 14.06 -11.00
N VAL A 81 1.52 14.94 -11.98
CA VAL A 81 1.68 14.56 -13.38
C VAL A 81 3.17 14.36 -13.67
N GLY A 82 3.61 13.11 -13.86
CA GLY A 82 4.92 12.79 -14.46
C GLY A 82 5.91 11.96 -13.62
N ASN A 83 5.62 11.64 -12.36
CA ASN A 83 6.47 10.75 -11.57
C ASN A 83 6.00 9.30 -11.69
N VAL A 84 6.77 8.48 -12.41
CA VAL A 84 6.65 7.02 -12.34
C VAL A 84 7.48 6.58 -11.14
N LEU A 85 6.85 6.52 -9.98
CA LEU A 85 7.41 5.88 -8.80
C LEU A 85 7.67 4.41 -9.13
N GLU A 86 8.71 3.82 -8.54
CA GLU A 86 8.84 2.36 -8.50
C GLU A 86 7.59 1.81 -7.80
N ARG A 87 6.70 1.18 -8.56
CA ARG A 87 5.37 0.79 -8.10
C ARG A 87 5.47 -0.47 -7.26
N TYR A 88 5.53 -0.32 -5.95
CA TYR A 88 5.41 -1.44 -5.04
C TYR A 88 3.95 -1.86 -4.95
N HIS A 89 3.66 -3.08 -5.42
CA HIS A 89 2.36 -3.73 -5.28
C HIS A 89 2.35 -4.59 -4.02
N CYS A 90 1.27 -4.54 -3.25
CA CYS A 90 0.99 -5.58 -2.28
C CYS A 90 0.71 -6.86 -3.06
N GLY A 91 1.46 -7.92 -2.79
CA GLY A 91 1.17 -9.20 -3.40
C GLY A 91 0.18 -9.97 -2.54
N VAL A 92 -0.91 -10.43 -3.13
CA VAL A 92 -1.77 -11.46 -2.52
C VAL A 92 -1.30 -12.79 -3.11
N VAL A 93 -0.81 -13.71 -2.26
CA VAL A 93 -0.51 -15.10 -2.67
C VAL A 93 -1.73 -15.97 -2.50
#